data_AF-U1HKH4-F1
#
_entry.id   AF-U1HKH4-F1
#
_cell.length_a   1.000
_cell.length_b   1.000
_cell.length_c   1.000
_cell.angle_alpha   90.00
_cell.angle_beta   90.00
_cell.angle_gamma   90.00
#
_symmetry.space_group_name_H-M   'P 1'
#
loop_
_entity.id
_entity.type
_entity.pdbx_description
1 polymer ?
#
loop_
_entity_poly.entity_id
_entity_poly.type
_entity_poly.pdbx_seq_one_letter_code
_entity_poly.pdbx_strand_id
1 'polypeptide(L)'
;MEVAGLAAGAVSLAGLFSGCVDCFALIQAGRAHGRDLEILVTKLDVEKTRLLQWGDAVGLLSTDPKNRNALLDTDHTRPVIERVLQCIFMLLTDGEKLRSRYGMLEDKQGAESNNIPIESTMVSRSRLSAFRAAYANFRNRITLQQRNANHLAKVKWAIRDREGFSNLTRDLHDFIDNLRDLVPVAPILTRLLVKEDMDSLPDDLGMLRLVDEACRGRGDEWSDAATSRLQNTEIASEDAQRIMEWRQDIQRGDGLTRTSPADTVGSMAASPGQEMLPRAGKQSVDGDAQPETAGWFPHQNRLETKSLLSADSSLGSTLSHAHRKSMWVLHDDALERHLHENGIHLKYQSLLDDDCIKPNNITYIKRQLTKEQLGLPSFQDFKHFKQLESREIGVDARLNMTIQFLVGDRTPRDIKAVSSLTSHTFTSIEPLTDGRIPTPTPDFCYGASISQLNIHATKELSRHILPSRSMNCPIAPNFFLEVASNHRDTAELGMTACYHGVVGARGILGLQCYGESEYIFDGCAYTLSATMDDTTLKIYAIWPTAPSSPQIHDYQNRADFHEALAGVWLMTYSVQCYYEGLTALRNAIRLTEEWRRIFIQNANAKYETRVKH
;
A
#
# COMPACT_ATOMS: atom_id res chain seq x y z
N MET A 1 -8.47 -23.55 -36.77
CA MET A 1 -8.90 -24.77 -36.04
C MET A 1 -8.41 -24.83 -34.59
N GLU A 2 -7.52 -23.93 -34.14
CA GLU A 2 -6.98 -23.93 -32.76
C GLU A 2 -7.97 -23.49 -31.66
N VAL A 3 -8.88 -22.55 -31.97
CA VAL A 3 -9.82 -21.97 -30.99
C VAL A 3 -10.83 -23.00 -30.44
N ALA A 4 -11.22 -23.98 -31.26
CA ALA A 4 -12.15 -25.03 -30.85
C ALA A 4 -11.48 -26.09 -29.93
N GLY A 5 -10.20 -26.40 -30.17
CA GLY A 5 -9.40 -27.31 -29.33
C GLY A 5 -9.07 -26.70 -27.96
N LEU A 6 -8.76 -25.41 -27.93
CA LEU A 6 -8.54 -24.65 -26.69
C LEU A 6 -9.80 -24.60 -25.82
N ALA A 7 -10.98 -24.36 -26.42
CA ALA A 7 -12.25 -24.29 -25.69
C ALA A 7 -12.65 -25.65 -25.08
N ALA A 8 -12.54 -26.75 -25.84
CA ALA A 8 -12.78 -28.09 -25.33
C ALA A 8 -11.78 -28.48 -24.22
N GLY A 9 -10.54 -28.00 -24.36
CA GLY A 9 -9.49 -28.24 -23.40
C GLY A 9 -9.70 -27.57 -22.05
N ALA A 10 -9.96 -26.26 -22.08
CA ALA A 10 -10.24 -25.47 -20.89
C ALA A 10 -11.47 -25.99 -20.10
N VAL A 11 -12.49 -26.52 -20.80
CA VAL A 11 -13.68 -27.13 -20.17
C VAL A 11 -13.33 -28.33 -19.30
N SER A 12 -12.46 -29.22 -19.79
CA SER A 12 -12.07 -30.43 -19.04
C SER A 12 -11.31 -30.08 -17.75
N LEU A 13 -10.37 -29.14 -17.83
CA LEU A 13 -9.55 -28.73 -16.70
C LEU A 13 -10.36 -27.94 -15.67
N ALA A 14 -11.20 -27.00 -16.11
CA ALA A 14 -12.09 -26.25 -15.24
C ALA A 14 -13.12 -27.14 -14.54
N GLY A 15 -13.63 -28.18 -15.23
CA GLY A 15 -14.53 -29.17 -14.64
C GLY A 15 -13.85 -30.01 -13.55
N LEU A 16 -12.64 -30.51 -13.81
CA LEU A 16 -11.88 -31.27 -12.83
C LEU A 16 -11.51 -30.44 -11.60
N PHE A 17 -11.06 -29.20 -11.82
CA PHE A 17 -10.79 -28.24 -10.75
C PHE A 17 -12.03 -27.95 -9.90
N SER A 18 -13.18 -27.66 -10.53
CA SER A 18 -14.45 -27.47 -9.81
C SER A 18 -14.82 -28.70 -8.99
N GLY A 19 -14.59 -29.90 -9.53
CA GLY A 19 -14.78 -31.15 -8.81
C GLY A 19 -13.95 -31.23 -7.54
N CYS A 20 -12.67 -30.84 -7.60
CA CYS A 20 -11.78 -30.79 -6.44
C CYS A 20 -12.29 -29.80 -5.37
N VAL A 21 -12.66 -28.58 -5.77
CA VAL A 21 -13.20 -27.55 -4.88
C VAL A 21 -14.47 -28.06 -4.16
N ASP A 22 -15.35 -28.75 -4.87
CA ASP A 22 -16.58 -29.32 -4.30
C ASP A 22 -16.34 -30.51 -3.36
N CYS A 23 -15.15 -31.12 -3.39
CA CYS A 23 -14.80 -32.23 -2.50
C CYS A 23 -14.44 -31.77 -1.09
N PHE A 24 -13.98 -30.51 -0.90
CA PHE A 24 -13.72 -29.98 0.44
C PHE A 24 -14.99 -29.94 1.31
N ALA A 25 -16.16 -29.76 0.70
CA ALA A 25 -17.45 -29.76 1.40
C ALA A 25 -17.89 -31.15 1.90
N LEU A 26 -17.16 -32.22 1.55
CA LEU A 26 -17.40 -33.58 2.04
C LEU A 26 -16.96 -33.77 3.49
N ILE A 27 -16.01 -32.94 3.95
CA ILE A 27 -15.39 -33.06 5.26
C ILE A 27 -16.11 -32.13 6.23
N GLN A 28 -16.50 -32.66 7.39
CA GLN A 28 -17.14 -31.93 8.47
C GLN A 28 -16.35 -32.07 9.77
N ALA A 29 -16.37 -31.03 10.59
CA ALA A 29 -15.98 -31.14 11.99
C ALA A 29 -16.88 -32.19 12.65
N GLY A 30 -16.30 -33.23 13.22
CA GLY A 30 -17.08 -34.25 13.94
C GLY A 30 -17.75 -33.68 15.20
N ARG A 31 -18.55 -34.51 15.89
CA ARG A 31 -19.26 -34.10 17.13
C ARG A 31 -18.34 -33.74 18.31
N ALA A 32 -17.04 -34.00 18.20
CA ALA A 32 -16.05 -33.67 19.22
C ALA A 32 -15.64 -32.19 19.11
N HIS A 33 -15.93 -31.41 20.13
CA HIS A 33 -15.58 -29.99 20.20
C HIS A 33 -14.21 -29.86 20.90
N GLY A 34 -13.27 -29.15 20.28
CA GLY A 34 -11.96 -28.87 20.87
C GLY A 34 -11.11 -27.97 19.98
N ARG A 35 -10.27 -27.12 20.60
CA ARG A 35 -9.41 -26.14 19.92
C ARG A 35 -8.52 -26.76 18.83
N ASP A 36 -8.00 -27.96 19.08
CA ASP A 36 -7.18 -28.68 18.11
C ASP A 36 -7.93 -29.04 16.83
N LEU A 37 -9.23 -29.32 16.92
CA LEU A 37 -10.06 -29.61 15.76
C LEU A 37 -10.34 -28.33 14.95
N GLU A 38 -10.58 -27.21 15.64
CA GLU A 38 -10.73 -25.90 14.98
C GLU A 38 -9.49 -25.56 14.14
N ILE A 39 -8.29 -25.73 14.71
CA ILE A 39 -7.02 -25.49 14.00
C ILE A 39 -6.91 -26.38 12.77
N LEU A 40 -7.25 -27.67 12.89
CA LEU A 40 -7.19 -28.61 11.76
C LEU A 40 -8.18 -28.27 10.65
N VAL A 41 -9.41 -27.88 10.99
CA VAL A 41 -10.40 -27.45 10.01
C VAL A 41 -9.95 -26.15 9.33
N THR A 42 -9.36 -25.21 10.08
CA THR A 42 -8.78 -24.00 9.51
C THR A 42 -7.60 -24.31 8.57
N LYS A 43 -6.74 -25.27 8.90
CA LYS A 43 -5.66 -25.74 7.99
C LYS A 43 -6.21 -26.29 6.67
N LEU A 44 -7.28 -27.08 6.72
CA LEU A 44 -7.95 -27.58 5.52
C LEU A 44 -8.51 -26.43 4.68
N ASP A 45 -9.08 -25.42 5.32
CA ASP A 45 -9.64 -24.25 4.63
C ASP A 45 -8.57 -23.36 3.99
N VAL A 46 -7.40 -23.22 4.62
CA VAL A 46 -6.23 -22.58 4.02
C VAL A 46 -5.84 -23.31 2.73
N GLU A 47 -5.75 -24.64 2.75
CA GLU A 47 -5.44 -25.41 1.53
C GLU A 47 -6.49 -25.25 0.42
N LYS A 48 -7.78 -25.24 0.79
CA LYS A 48 -8.85 -24.91 -0.16
C LYS A 48 -8.66 -23.53 -0.77
N THR A 49 -8.28 -22.55 0.03
CA THR A 49 -8.07 -21.18 -0.42
C THR A 49 -6.86 -21.08 -1.35
N ARG A 50 -5.75 -21.77 -1.04
CA ARG A 50 -4.58 -21.86 -1.92
C ARG A 50 -4.92 -22.47 -3.28
N LEU A 51 -5.74 -23.53 -3.31
CA LEU A 51 -6.21 -24.11 -4.56
C LEU A 51 -7.05 -23.11 -5.37
N LEU A 52 -7.95 -22.37 -4.72
CA LEU A 52 -8.75 -21.31 -5.35
C LEU A 52 -7.90 -20.15 -5.87
N GLN A 53 -6.90 -19.71 -5.09
CA GLN A 53 -5.94 -18.68 -5.50
C GLN A 53 -5.17 -19.09 -6.75
N TRP A 54 -4.68 -20.33 -6.81
CA TRP A 54 -4.01 -20.85 -7.99
C TRP A 54 -4.92 -20.77 -9.21
N GLY A 55 -6.17 -21.25 -9.11
CA GLY A 55 -7.14 -21.23 -10.22
C GLY A 55 -7.45 -19.82 -10.74
N ASP A 56 -7.54 -18.84 -9.84
CA ASP A 56 -7.74 -17.43 -10.19
C ASP A 56 -6.50 -16.83 -10.87
N ALA A 57 -5.34 -16.97 -10.23
CA ALA A 57 -4.07 -16.39 -10.68
C ALA A 57 -3.62 -16.87 -12.06
N VAL A 58 -3.87 -18.14 -12.40
CA VAL A 58 -3.51 -18.71 -13.70
C VAL A 58 -4.56 -18.42 -14.78
N GLY A 59 -5.68 -17.79 -14.42
CA GLY A 59 -6.77 -17.51 -15.35
C GLY A 59 -7.48 -18.78 -15.82
N LEU A 60 -7.71 -19.74 -14.92
CA LEU A 60 -8.23 -21.06 -15.28
C LEU A 60 -9.60 -20.98 -15.99
N LEU A 61 -10.43 -20.01 -15.61
CA LEU A 61 -11.75 -19.76 -16.20
C LEU A 61 -11.75 -18.69 -17.29
N SER A 62 -10.59 -18.13 -17.65
CA SER A 62 -10.48 -17.14 -18.73
C SER A 62 -10.52 -17.82 -20.08
N THR A 63 -11.36 -17.30 -20.98
CA THR A 63 -11.36 -17.65 -22.41
C THR A 63 -10.53 -16.67 -23.25
N ASP A 64 -10.01 -15.60 -22.64
CA ASP A 64 -9.11 -14.65 -23.28
C ASP A 64 -7.66 -15.14 -23.09
N PRO A 65 -6.91 -15.45 -24.17
CA PRO A 65 -5.52 -15.88 -24.11
C PRO A 65 -4.60 -14.89 -23.37
N LYS A 66 -4.96 -13.60 -23.31
CA LYS A 66 -4.14 -12.59 -22.62
C LYS A 66 -4.23 -12.68 -21.10
N ASN A 67 -5.31 -13.22 -20.56
CA ASN A 67 -5.52 -13.35 -19.12
C ASN A 67 -5.49 -14.81 -18.67
N ARG A 68 -4.97 -15.72 -19.50
CA ARG A 68 -4.83 -17.15 -19.22
C ARG A 68 -3.36 -17.52 -19.33
N ASN A 69 -2.82 -18.22 -18.33
CA ASN A 69 -1.43 -18.65 -18.37
C ASN A 69 -1.24 -19.70 -19.47
N ALA A 70 -0.33 -19.45 -20.41
CA ALA A 70 -0.08 -20.31 -21.56
C ALA A 70 0.35 -21.73 -21.17
N LEU A 71 1.00 -21.91 -20.00
CA LEU A 71 1.45 -23.22 -19.52
C LEU A 71 0.29 -24.20 -19.30
N LEU A 72 -0.93 -23.70 -18.99
CA LEU A 72 -2.12 -24.51 -18.77
C LEU A 72 -2.50 -25.35 -19.99
N ASP A 73 -2.13 -24.89 -21.18
CA ASP A 73 -2.54 -25.50 -22.45
C ASP A 73 -1.38 -26.14 -23.22
N THR A 74 -0.19 -26.21 -22.60
CA THR A 74 0.98 -26.88 -23.21
C THR A 74 0.84 -28.40 -23.15
N ASP A 75 1.20 -29.08 -24.23
CA ASP A 75 1.01 -30.54 -24.41
C ASP A 75 1.66 -31.40 -23.33
N HIS A 76 2.77 -30.95 -22.74
CA HIS A 76 3.52 -31.69 -21.72
C HIS A 76 3.12 -31.35 -20.28
N THR A 77 2.76 -30.09 -20.00
CA THR A 77 2.41 -29.66 -18.64
C THR A 77 0.97 -30.04 -18.32
N ARG A 78 0.06 -29.90 -19.27
CA ARG A 78 -1.37 -30.10 -19.05
C ARG A 78 -1.75 -31.50 -18.53
N PRO A 79 -1.24 -32.61 -19.08
CA PRO A 79 -1.54 -33.95 -18.54
C PRO A 79 -1.05 -34.14 -17.11
N VAL A 80 0.02 -33.41 -16.71
CA VAL A 80 0.51 -33.44 -15.33
C VAL A 80 -0.44 -32.67 -14.41
N ILE A 81 -0.90 -31.49 -14.82
CA ILE A 81 -1.91 -30.71 -14.07
C ILE A 81 -3.18 -31.54 -13.86
N GLU A 82 -3.71 -32.14 -14.93
CA GLU A 82 -4.91 -32.99 -14.86
C GLU A 82 -4.71 -34.17 -13.89
N ARG A 83 -3.53 -34.80 -13.91
CA ARG A 83 -3.20 -35.90 -13.00
C ARG A 83 -3.10 -35.45 -11.54
N VAL A 84 -2.50 -34.30 -11.27
CA VAL A 84 -2.42 -33.76 -9.89
C VAL A 84 -3.81 -33.41 -9.37
N LEU A 85 -4.66 -32.75 -10.17
CA LEU A 85 -6.05 -32.49 -9.79
C LEU A 85 -6.84 -33.80 -9.57
N GLN A 86 -6.62 -34.83 -10.38
CA GLN A 86 -7.23 -36.14 -10.16
C GLN A 86 -6.74 -36.78 -8.85
N CYS A 87 -5.47 -36.62 -8.49
CA CYS A 87 -4.94 -37.07 -7.20
C CYS A 87 -5.63 -36.36 -6.03
N ILE A 88 -5.83 -35.04 -6.10
CA ILE A 88 -6.58 -34.26 -5.10
C ILE A 88 -8.02 -34.77 -5.00
N PHE A 89 -8.69 -34.95 -6.14
CA PHE A 89 -10.06 -35.47 -6.17
C PHE A 89 -10.17 -36.84 -5.49
N MET A 90 -9.27 -37.77 -5.82
CA MET A 90 -9.25 -39.11 -5.23
C MET A 90 -8.92 -39.06 -3.73
N LEU A 91 -7.99 -38.20 -3.32
CA LEU A 91 -7.61 -38.03 -1.92
C LEU A 91 -8.81 -37.65 -1.04
N LEU A 92 -9.74 -36.84 -1.56
CA LEU A 92 -10.91 -36.35 -0.84
C LEU A 92 -12.17 -37.22 -1.02
N THR A 93 -12.15 -38.23 -1.88
CA THR A 93 -13.34 -39.05 -2.20
C THR A 93 -13.18 -40.55 -1.95
N ASP A 94 -11.94 -41.04 -1.86
CA ASP A 94 -11.62 -42.45 -1.60
C ASP A 94 -11.95 -42.81 -0.14
N GLY A 95 -13.17 -43.32 0.07
CA GLY A 95 -13.69 -43.60 1.40
C GLY A 95 -12.90 -44.66 2.20
N GLU A 96 -12.20 -45.58 1.52
CA GLU A 96 -11.34 -46.54 2.19
C GLU A 96 -10.11 -45.85 2.75
N LYS A 97 -9.44 -44.99 1.94
CA LYS A 97 -8.29 -44.19 2.40
C LYS A 97 -8.68 -43.20 3.48
N LEU A 98 -9.81 -42.49 3.32
CA LEU A 98 -10.33 -41.57 4.33
C LEU A 98 -10.53 -42.26 5.69
N ARG A 99 -11.06 -43.49 5.68
CA ARG A 99 -11.28 -44.27 6.90
C ARG A 99 -10.00 -44.86 7.49
N SER A 100 -9.18 -45.50 6.66
CA SER A 100 -8.04 -46.30 7.11
C SER A 100 -6.79 -45.46 7.39
N ARG A 101 -6.47 -44.50 6.52
CA ARG A 101 -5.23 -43.70 6.58
C ARG A 101 -5.42 -42.36 7.28
N TYR A 102 -6.59 -41.74 7.11
CA TYR A 102 -6.87 -40.41 7.67
C TYR A 102 -7.84 -40.43 8.85
N GLY A 103 -8.26 -41.64 9.29
CA GLY A 103 -9.05 -41.84 10.50
C GLY A 103 -10.40 -41.11 10.49
N MET A 104 -11.05 -41.02 9.35
CA MET A 104 -12.39 -40.42 9.21
C MET A 104 -13.51 -41.44 9.44
N LEU A 105 -14.65 -40.93 9.90
CA LEU A 105 -15.88 -41.69 10.02
C LEU A 105 -16.94 -41.17 9.05
N GLU A 106 -17.60 -42.11 8.40
CA GLU A 106 -18.77 -41.84 7.59
C GLU A 106 -19.95 -41.39 8.46
N ASP A 107 -20.50 -40.22 8.17
CA ASP A 107 -21.67 -39.68 8.87
C ASP A 107 -22.96 -40.30 8.30
N LYS A 108 -23.37 -41.42 8.88
CA LYS A 108 -24.51 -42.24 8.42
C LYS A 108 -25.87 -41.70 8.86
N GLN A 109 -25.89 -40.79 9.84
CA GLN A 109 -27.11 -40.10 10.23
C GLN A 109 -27.06 -38.76 9.55
N GLY A 110 -27.97 -38.49 8.61
CA GLY A 110 -28.28 -37.12 8.18
C GLY A 110 -28.92 -36.31 9.32
N ALA A 111 -28.36 -36.43 10.53
CA ALA A 111 -28.75 -35.69 11.69
C ALA A 111 -28.48 -34.22 11.37
N GLU A 112 -29.53 -33.43 11.51
CA GLU A 112 -29.48 -32.00 11.71
C GLU A 112 -28.47 -31.71 12.83
N SER A 113 -27.18 -31.66 12.50
CA SER A 113 -26.25 -30.90 13.28
C SER A 113 -26.72 -29.47 13.09
N ASN A 114 -27.18 -28.85 14.17
CA ASN A 114 -27.21 -27.40 14.28
C ASN A 114 -25.81 -26.94 13.88
N ASN A 115 -25.65 -26.60 12.60
CA ASN A 115 -24.40 -26.13 12.03
C ASN A 115 -24.03 -24.88 12.83
N ILE A 116 -23.06 -25.00 13.72
CA ILE A 116 -22.28 -23.85 14.13
C ILE A 116 -21.81 -23.20 12.81
N PRO A 117 -21.91 -21.87 12.64
CA PRO A 117 -21.70 -21.17 11.38
C PRO A 117 -20.20 -21.12 11.01
N ILE A 118 -19.57 -22.28 10.86
CA ILE A 118 -18.17 -22.46 10.47
C ILE A 118 -17.93 -21.80 9.11
N GLU A 119 -18.92 -21.76 8.20
CA GLU A 119 -18.79 -21.04 6.92
C GLU A 119 -18.53 -19.54 7.08
N SER A 120 -18.94 -18.90 8.19
CA SER A 120 -18.69 -17.48 8.43
C SER A 120 -17.25 -17.18 8.87
N THR A 121 -16.53 -18.20 9.36
CA THR A 121 -15.14 -18.11 9.87
C THR A 121 -14.11 -18.71 8.92
N MET A 122 -14.49 -19.02 7.67
CA MET A 122 -13.59 -19.60 6.67
C MET A 122 -12.94 -18.51 5.83
N VAL A 123 -11.62 -18.59 5.68
CA VAL A 123 -10.84 -17.74 4.78
C VAL A 123 -11.27 -17.97 3.33
N SER A 124 -11.65 -19.19 2.97
CA SER A 124 -12.05 -19.51 1.59
C SER A 124 -13.39 -18.92 1.17
N ARG A 125 -14.19 -18.33 2.08
CA ARG A 125 -15.60 -17.98 1.86
C ARG A 125 -15.79 -17.03 0.67
N SER A 126 -15.10 -15.89 0.69
CA SER A 126 -15.24 -14.86 -0.33
C SER A 126 -14.87 -15.42 -1.71
N ARG A 127 -13.69 -16.02 -1.80
CA ARG A 127 -13.14 -16.59 -3.04
C ARG A 127 -13.95 -17.76 -3.59
N LEU A 128 -14.49 -18.62 -2.72
CA LEU A 128 -15.39 -19.71 -3.13
C LEU A 128 -16.67 -19.16 -3.76
N SER A 129 -17.24 -18.09 -3.18
CA SER A 129 -18.45 -17.46 -3.72
C SER A 129 -18.20 -16.84 -5.10
N ALA A 130 -17.09 -16.13 -5.26
CA ALA A 130 -16.65 -15.56 -6.54
C ALA A 130 -16.40 -16.66 -7.58
N PHE A 131 -15.68 -17.73 -7.19
CA PHE A 131 -15.41 -18.87 -8.05
C PHE A 131 -16.70 -19.54 -8.53
N ARG A 132 -17.66 -19.83 -7.64
CA ARG A 132 -18.95 -20.45 -8.02
C ARG A 132 -19.70 -19.61 -9.04
N ALA A 133 -19.75 -18.29 -8.84
CA ALA A 133 -20.37 -17.37 -9.79
C ALA A 133 -19.63 -17.35 -11.14
N ALA A 134 -18.30 -17.24 -11.12
CA ALA A 134 -17.46 -17.25 -12.31
C ALA A 134 -17.58 -18.56 -13.11
N TYR A 135 -17.58 -19.70 -12.42
CA TYR A 135 -17.69 -21.03 -13.02
C TYR A 135 -19.07 -21.26 -13.65
N ALA A 136 -20.15 -20.82 -12.99
CA ALA A 136 -21.50 -20.88 -13.55
C ALA A 136 -21.59 -20.07 -14.86
N ASN A 137 -21.03 -18.86 -14.86
CA ASN A 137 -20.97 -18.01 -16.05
C ASN A 137 -20.12 -18.63 -17.17
N PHE A 138 -18.94 -19.17 -16.82
CA PHE A 138 -18.06 -19.89 -17.74
C PHE A 138 -18.78 -21.05 -18.41
N ARG A 139 -19.47 -21.88 -17.63
CA ARG A 139 -20.26 -23.02 -18.11
C ARG A 139 -21.38 -22.59 -19.06
N ASN A 140 -22.08 -21.50 -18.74
CA ASN A 140 -23.16 -20.97 -19.57
C ASN A 140 -22.65 -20.46 -20.93
N ARG A 141 -21.47 -19.83 -20.97
CA ARG A 141 -20.87 -19.29 -22.20
C ARG A 141 -20.43 -20.34 -23.21
N ILE A 142 -20.08 -21.55 -22.76
CA ILE A 142 -19.52 -22.59 -23.62
C ILE A 142 -20.60 -23.53 -24.19
N THR A 143 -21.90 -23.24 -23.98
CA THR A 143 -23.04 -24.01 -24.55
C THR A 143 -22.92 -25.53 -24.36
N LEU A 144 -22.64 -25.98 -23.14
CA LEU A 144 -22.68 -27.41 -22.83
C LEU A 144 -24.14 -27.85 -22.70
N GLN A 145 -24.66 -28.52 -23.74
CA GLN A 145 -25.85 -29.37 -23.63
C GLN A 145 -25.64 -30.34 -22.46
N GLN A 146 -26.64 -30.37 -21.59
CA GLN A 146 -26.61 -31.06 -20.31
C GLN A 146 -26.11 -32.50 -20.43
N ARG A 147 -24.99 -32.78 -19.76
CA ARG A 147 -24.85 -34.03 -19.03
C ARG A 147 -24.85 -33.65 -17.56
N ASN A 148 -25.93 -33.99 -16.87
CA ASN A 148 -26.05 -33.84 -15.43
C ASN A 148 -24.79 -34.41 -14.80
N ALA A 149 -23.99 -33.56 -14.14
CA ALA A 149 -23.10 -34.07 -13.12
C ALA A 149 -24.05 -34.52 -12.03
N ASN A 150 -24.23 -35.83 -11.94
CA ASN A 150 -24.95 -36.47 -10.85
C ASN A 150 -24.58 -35.74 -9.57
N HIS A 151 -25.57 -35.20 -8.88
CA HIS A 151 -25.45 -34.93 -7.46
C HIS A 151 -24.93 -36.23 -6.87
N LEU A 152 -23.62 -36.32 -6.61
CA LEU A 152 -23.10 -37.37 -5.76
C LEU A 152 -24.01 -37.30 -4.54
N ALA A 153 -24.71 -38.39 -4.22
CA ALA A 153 -25.30 -38.56 -2.91
C ALA A 153 -24.09 -38.65 -1.97
N LYS A 154 -23.60 -37.47 -1.57
CA LYS A 154 -22.25 -37.30 -1.04
C LYS A 154 -22.26 -37.75 0.41
N VAL A 155 -21.69 -38.92 0.63
CA VAL A 155 -21.28 -39.38 1.95
C VAL A 155 -20.44 -38.26 2.59
N LYS A 156 -20.89 -37.78 3.75
CA LYS A 156 -20.15 -36.81 4.56
C LYS A 156 -19.22 -37.55 5.50
N TRP A 157 -18.06 -36.95 5.76
CA TRP A 157 -17.01 -37.51 6.58
C TRP A 157 -16.77 -36.64 7.80
N ALA A 158 -16.86 -37.22 8.98
CA ALA A 158 -16.53 -36.60 10.25
C ALA A 158 -15.09 -36.92 10.64
N ILE A 159 -14.37 -35.90 11.11
CA ILE A 159 -13.02 -36.04 11.66
C ILE A 159 -13.09 -36.76 13.01
N ARG A 160 -12.33 -37.85 13.18
CA ARG A 160 -12.22 -38.61 14.43
C ARG A 160 -10.78 -38.67 14.94
N ASP A 161 -9.83 -38.92 14.06
CA ASP A 161 -8.41 -38.97 14.38
C ASP A 161 -7.70 -37.67 13.97
N ARG A 162 -7.09 -37.01 14.97
CA ARG A 162 -6.34 -35.77 14.78
C ARG A 162 -5.10 -35.98 13.91
N GLU A 163 -4.33 -37.02 14.18
CA GLU A 163 -3.05 -37.27 13.49
C GLU A 163 -3.29 -37.72 12.05
N GLY A 164 -4.22 -38.67 11.87
CA GLY A 164 -4.70 -39.08 10.55
C GLY A 164 -5.18 -37.88 9.72
N PHE A 165 -5.98 -36.99 10.29
CA PHE A 165 -6.45 -35.81 9.55
C PHE A 165 -5.33 -34.80 9.26
N SER A 166 -4.37 -34.62 10.16
CA SER A 166 -3.19 -33.79 9.89
C SER A 166 -2.38 -34.31 8.70
N ASN A 167 -2.31 -35.63 8.50
CA ASN A 167 -1.66 -36.22 7.33
C ASN A 167 -2.44 -35.92 6.04
N LEU A 168 -3.78 -35.92 6.08
CA LEU A 168 -4.59 -35.50 4.93
C LEU A 168 -4.29 -34.06 4.52
N THR A 169 -4.21 -33.13 5.48
CA THR A 169 -3.89 -31.73 5.19
C THR A 169 -2.49 -31.54 4.61
N ARG A 170 -1.53 -32.39 4.99
CA ARG A 170 -0.17 -32.38 4.44
C ARG A 170 -0.14 -32.91 3.01
N ASP A 171 -0.76 -34.06 2.75
CA ASP A 171 -0.84 -34.62 1.40
C ASP A 171 -1.56 -33.63 0.44
N LEU A 172 -2.59 -32.91 0.91
CA LEU A 172 -3.23 -31.83 0.12
C LEU A 172 -2.28 -30.68 -0.19
N HIS A 173 -1.53 -30.22 0.81
CA HIS A 173 -0.53 -29.17 0.68
C HIS A 173 0.49 -29.52 -0.40
N ASP A 174 1.07 -30.71 -0.33
CA ASP A 174 2.08 -31.17 -1.29
C ASP A 174 1.52 -31.20 -2.72
N PHE A 175 0.28 -31.64 -2.93
CA PHE A 175 -0.33 -31.61 -4.27
C PHE A 175 -0.60 -30.19 -4.78
N ILE A 176 -1.00 -29.28 -3.90
CA ILE A 176 -1.25 -27.88 -4.26
C ILE A 176 0.08 -27.17 -4.59
N ASP A 177 1.15 -27.46 -3.86
CA ASP A 177 2.49 -26.93 -4.13
C ASP A 177 2.99 -27.41 -5.48
N ASN A 178 2.83 -28.69 -5.78
CA ASN A 178 3.14 -29.24 -7.10
C ASN A 178 2.37 -28.54 -8.23
N LEU A 179 1.09 -28.15 -8.03
CA LEU A 179 0.35 -27.37 -9.04
C LEU A 179 0.95 -25.97 -9.25
N ARG A 180 1.40 -25.33 -8.18
CA ARG A 180 2.01 -24.00 -8.22
C ARG A 180 3.41 -24.03 -8.83
N ASP A 181 4.15 -25.11 -8.64
CA ASP A 181 5.45 -25.32 -9.27
C ASP A 181 5.30 -25.59 -10.79
N LEU A 182 4.26 -26.32 -11.19
CA LEU A 182 3.97 -26.60 -12.60
C LEU A 182 3.53 -25.35 -13.37
N VAL A 183 2.79 -24.45 -12.72
CA VAL A 183 2.35 -23.17 -13.30
C VAL A 183 2.66 -22.04 -12.30
N PRO A 184 3.89 -21.49 -12.34
CA PRO A 184 4.32 -20.48 -11.40
C PRO A 184 3.46 -19.23 -11.46
N VAL A 185 3.10 -18.73 -10.28
CA VAL A 185 2.41 -17.46 -10.07
C VAL A 185 3.46 -16.46 -9.56
N ALA A 186 3.43 -15.22 -10.08
CA ALA A 186 4.36 -14.19 -9.65
C ALA A 186 4.30 -14.02 -8.11
N PRO A 187 5.45 -13.96 -7.40
CA PRO A 187 5.46 -13.86 -5.94
C PRO A 187 4.64 -12.68 -5.41
N ILE A 188 4.69 -11.54 -6.09
CA ILE A 188 3.89 -10.36 -5.73
C ILE A 188 2.38 -10.63 -5.82
N LEU A 189 1.92 -11.33 -6.86
CA LEU A 189 0.51 -11.68 -7.02
C LEU A 189 0.06 -12.66 -5.94
N THR A 190 0.92 -13.62 -5.59
CA THR A 190 0.64 -14.55 -4.47
C THR A 190 0.42 -13.77 -3.17
N ARG A 191 1.35 -12.89 -2.80
CA ARG A 191 1.25 -12.09 -1.57
C ARG A 191 -0.01 -11.25 -1.52
N LEU A 192 -0.39 -10.67 -2.66
CA LEU A 192 -1.59 -9.84 -2.77
C LEU A 192 -2.87 -10.66 -2.64
N LEU A 193 -2.94 -11.86 -3.24
CA LEU A 193 -4.09 -12.76 -3.07
C LEU A 193 -4.21 -13.25 -1.62
N VAL A 194 -3.09 -13.58 -0.97
CA VAL A 194 -3.07 -13.96 0.46
C VAL A 194 -3.55 -12.80 1.33
N LYS A 195 -3.06 -11.59 1.06
CA LYS A 195 -3.49 -10.39 1.77
C LYS A 195 -4.97 -10.10 1.57
N GLU A 196 -5.49 -10.18 0.34
CA GLU A 196 -6.91 -10.01 0.03
C GLU A 196 -7.77 -11.01 0.82
N ASP A 197 -7.36 -12.27 0.86
CA ASP A 197 -8.07 -13.31 1.60
C ASP A 197 -8.06 -13.04 3.12
N MET A 198 -6.93 -12.59 3.68
CA MET A 198 -6.82 -12.20 5.09
C MET A 198 -7.64 -10.94 5.42
N ASP A 199 -7.65 -9.96 4.52
CA ASP A 199 -8.38 -8.70 4.70
C ASP A 199 -9.90 -8.92 4.59
N SER A 200 -10.35 -9.96 3.87
CA SER A 200 -11.76 -10.35 3.79
C SER A 200 -12.33 -10.91 5.09
N LEU A 201 -11.46 -11.27 6.05
CA LEU A 201 -11.89 -11.79 7.34
C LEU A 201 -12.46 -10.68 8.23
N PRO A 202 -13.48 -10.99 9.05
CA PRO A 202 -13.95 -10.06 10.08
C PRO A 202 -12.83 -9.62 11.02
N ASP A 203 -12.92 -8.41 11.56
CA ASP A 203 -12.05 -7.90 12.63
C ASP A 203 -12.33 -8.59 13.99
N ASP A 204 -12.34 -9.93 14.01
CA ASP A 204 -12.48 -10.77 15.20
C ASP A 204 -11.12 -11.35 15.59
N LEU A 205 -10.58 -10.92 16.74
CA LEU A 205 -9.25 -11.33 17.20
C LEU A 205 -9.15 -12.84 17.49
N GLY A 206 -10.24 -13.49 17.91
CA GLY A 206 -10.25 -14.93 18.18
C GLY A 206 -10.07 -15.74 16.89
N MET A 207 -10.76 -15.31 15.83
CA MET A 207 -10.67 -15.88 14.50
C MET A 207 -9.30 -15.61 13.85
N LEU A 208 -8.80 -14.37 13.91
CA LEU A 208 -7.48 -14.03 13.38
C LEU A 208 -6.37 -14.82 14.08
N ARG A 209 -6.47 -15.02 15.41
CA ARG A 209 -5.56 -15.89 16.16
C ARG A 209 -5.63 -17.35 15.73
N LEU A 210 -6.84 -17.86 15.44
CA LEU A 210 -7.02 -19.22 14.95
C LEU A 210 -6.36 -19.43 13.57
N VAL A 211 -6.52 -18.47 12.66
CA VAL A 211 -5.88 -18.50 11.33
C VAL A 211 -4.37 -18.38 11.44
N ASP A 212 -3.87 -17.44 12.25
CA ASP A 212 -2.44 -17.30 12.55
C ASP A 212 -1.86 -18.63 13.06
N GLU A 213 -2.49 -19.23 14.07
CA GLU A 213 -2.07 -20.52 14.64
C GLU A 213 -2.11 -21.68 13.63
N ALA A 214 -3.09 -21.70 12.73
CA ALA A 214 -3.18 -22.69 11.66
C ALA A 214 -2.06 -22.54 10.62
N CYS A 215 -1.59 -21.31 10.38
CA CYS A 215 -0.54 -21.00 9.41
C CYS A 215 0.88 -21.08 10.00
N ARG A 216 1.04 -21.08 11.33
CA ARG A 216 2.34 -21.14 12.00
C ARG A 216 3.19 -22.33 11.56
N GLY A 217 4.48 -22.06 11.35
CA GLY A 217 5.50 -23.07 11.03
C GLY A 217 5.50 -23.56 9.59
N ARG A 218 4.69 -22.94 8.71
CA ARG A 218 4.69 -23.23 7.27
C ARG A 218 5.87 -22.62 6.52
N GLY A 219 6.38 -21.48 7.00
CA GLY A 219 7.41 -20.70 6.29
C GLY A 219 6.92 -20.10 4.96
N ASP A 220 5.61 -19.94 4.79
CA ASP A 220 4.98 -19.31 3.63
C ASP A 220 4.31 -17.97 3.99
N GLU A 221 3.96 -17.21 2.95
CA GLU A 221 3.40 -15.85 3.03
C GLU A 221 2.07 -15.78 3.82
N TRP A 222 1.42 -16.93 4.05
CA TRP A 222 0.21 -17.05 4.85
C TRP A 222 0.46 -16.83 6.34
N SER A 223 1.60 -17.32 6.87
CA SER A 223 1.97 -17.09 8.27
C SER A 223 2.20 -15.60 8.50
N ASP A 224 3.00 -14.97 7.65
CA ASP A 224 3.36 -13.56 7.78
C ASP A 224 2.14 -12.65 7.60
N ALA A 225 1.28 -12.95 6.63
CA ALA A 225 0.05 -12.19 6.41
C ALA A 225 -0.94 -12.33 7.56
N ALA A 226 -1.11 -13.53 8.14
CA ALA A 226 -2.00 -13.74 9.28
C ALA A 226 -1.48 -13.04 10.54
N THR A 227 -0.18 -13.17 10.84
CA THR A 227 0.45 -12.46 11.96
C THR A 227 0.33 -10.94 11.78
N SER A 228 0.63 -10.44 10.58
CA SER A 228 0.53 -9.03 10.24
C SER A 228 -0.91 -8.52 10.38
N ARG A 229 -1.90 -9.27 9.88
CA ARG A 229 -3.32 -8.89 9.98
C ARG A 229 -3.78 -8.87 11.44
N LEU A 230 -3.39 -9.84 12.25
CA LEU A 230 -3.69 -9.89 13.68
C LEU A 230 -3.12 -8.67 14.42
N GLN A 231 -1.82 -8.41 14.25
CA GLN A 231 -1.15 -7.27 14.87
C GLN A 231 -1.75 -5.94 14.40
N ASN A 232 -2.00 -5.79 13.10
CA ASN A 232 -2.65 -4.60 12.58
C ASN A 232 -4.03 -4.42 13.20
N THR A 233 -4.85 -5.46 13.37
CA THR A 233 -6.17 -5.31 14.00
C THR A 233 -6.07 -4.93 15.49
N GLU A 234 -5.10 -5.47 16.22
CA GLU A 234 -4.84 -5.10 17.62
C GLU A 234 -4.45 -3.60 17.70
N ILE A 235 -3.46 -3.18 16.91
CA ILE A 235 -3.02 -1.77 16.83
C ILE A 235 -4.15 -0.86 16.33
N ALA A 236 -4.99 -1.32 15.38
CA ALA A 236 -6.12 -0.55 14.86
C ALA A 236 -7.08 -0.11 15.96
N SER A 237 -7.31 -1.03 16.90
CA SER A 237 -8.22 -0.79 18.02
C SER A 237 -7.64 0.26 18.95
N GLU A 238 -6.33 0.21 19.21
CA GLU A 238 -5.60 1.17 20.05
C GLU A 238 -5.48 2.54 19.37
N ASP A 239 -5.10 2.59 18.09
CA ASP A 239 -4.99 3.81 17.30
C ASP A 239 -6.35 4.50 17.15
N ALA A 240 -7.41 3.73 16.87
CA ALA A 240 -8.75 4.28 16.77
C ALA A 240 -9.18 4.93 18.09
N GLN A 241 -8.85 4.30 19.22
CA GLN A 241 -9.10 4.86 20.54
C GLN A 241 -8.29 6.13 20.78
N ARG A 242 -6.97 6.12 20.50
CA ARG A 242 -6.09 7.29 20.64
C ARG A 242 -6.50 8.46 19.75
N ILE A 243 -6.89 8.20 18.50
CA ILE A 243 -7.36 9.23 17.56
C ILE A 243 -8.72 9.78 17.98
N MET A 244 -9.61 8.95 18.54
CA MET A 244 -10.88 9.42 19.10
C MET A 244 -10.64 10.32 20.32
N GLU A 245 -9.73 9.92 21.21
CA GLU A 245 -9.31 10.73 22.38
C GLU A 245 -8.69 12.05 21.92
N TRP A 246 -7.72 12.01 21.01
CA TRP A 246 -7.10 13.22 20.45
C TRP A 246 -8.09 14.14 19.72
N ARG A 247 -9.03 13.58 18.94
CA ARG A 247 -10.08 14.37 18.28
C ARG A 247 -10.96 15.08 19.30
N GLN A 248 -11.25 14.44 20.43
CA GLN A 248 -11.99 15.07 21.52
C GLN A 248 -11.16 16.16 22.21
N ASP A 249 -9.86 15.95 22.41
CA ASP A 249 -8.97 16.92 23.05
C ASP A 249 -8.76 18.17 22.19
N ILE A 250 -8.66 18.02 20.87
CA ILE A 250 -8.67 19.15 19.94
C ILE A 250 -9.98 19.92 19.97
N GLN A 251 -11.12 19.21 20.06
CA GLN A 251 -12.43 19.87 20.16
C GLN A 251 -12.63 20.62 21.48
N ARG A 252 -11.93 20.22 22.55
CA ARG A 252 -12.00 20.85 23.88
C ARG A 252 -11.00 22.00 24.07
N GLY A 253 -9.96 22.09 23.24
CA GLY A 253 -8.93 23.13 23.33
C GLY A 253 -7.78 22.81 24.29
N ASP A 254 -7.71 21.59 24.82
CA ASP A 254 -6.75 21.19 25.88
C ASP A 254 -5.44 20.56 25.34
N GLY A 255 -5.35 20.32 24.02
CA GLY A 255 -4.30 19.51 23.39
C GLY A 255 -2.86 20.07 23.39
N LEU A 256 -2.59 21.23 23.99
CA LEU A 256 -1.27 21.89 23.95
C LEU A 256 -0.36 21.60 25.17
N THR A 257 -0.74 20.72 26.09
CA THR A 257 -0.01 20.56 27.37
C THR A 257 0.52 19.16 27.71
N ARG A 258 0.28 18.14 26.88
CA ARG A 258 0.76 16.78 27.19
C ARG A 258 2.07 16.44 26.49
N THR A 259 3.17 16.51 27.23
CA THR A 259 4.43 15.82 26.93
C THR A 259 4.24 14.30 27.07
N SER A 260 4.85 13.53 26.17
CA SER A 260 4.80 12.06 26.13
C SER A 260 5.57 11.43 27.32
N PRO A 261 5.16 10.26 27.85
CA PRO A 261 5.84 9.58 28.97
C PRO A 261 7.12 8.86 28.53
N ALA A 262 8.08 9.58 27.95
CA ALA A 262 9.42 9.05 27.62
C ALA A 262 10.45 9.29 28.73
N ASP A 263 10.14 10.10 29.76
CA ASP A 263 11.13 10.53 30.77
C ASP A 263 11.24 9.64 32.02
N THR A 264 10.70 8.41 32.02
CA THR A 264 10.73 7.54 33.24
C THR A 264 11.79 6.44 33.22
N VAL A 265 12.80 6.49 32.36
CA VAL A 265 13.96 5.58 32.46
C VAL A 265 15.25 6.38 32.42
N GLY A 266 15.71 6.79 33.60
CA GLY A 266 17.02 7.45 33.73
C GLY A 266 17.27 8.25 35.01
N SER A 267 16.46 8.13 36.07
CA SER A 267 16.79 8.69 37.39
C SER A 267 16.90 7.57 38.43
N MET A 268 18.01 6.85 38.36
CA MET A 268 18.54 6.07 39.50
C MET A 268 20.07 6.09 39.42
N ALA A 269 20.66 7.18 39.92
CA ALA A 269 21.97 7.18 40.55
C ALA A 269 22.23 8.57 41.17
N ALA A 270 21.73 8.79 42.38
CA ALA A 270 22.27 9.82 43.25
C ALA A 270 23.02 9.13 44.39
N SER A 271 24.33 9.36 44.46
CA SER A 271 25.06 9.42 45.72
C SER A 271 26.23 10.40 45.58
N PRO A 272 26.60 11.08 46.68
CA PRO A 272 27.05 12.47 46.63
C PRO A 272 28.56 12.61 46.87
N GLY A 273 29.17 13.66 46.31
CA GLY A 273 30.54 13.99 46.66
C GLY A 273 31.13 15.19 45.94
N GLN A 274 31.23 16.28 46.71
CA GLN A 274 32.27 17.32 46.69
C GLN A 274 32.18 18.51 45.72
N GLU A 275 31.92 19.66 46.38
CA GLU A 275 32.34 21.04 46.10
C GLU A 275 33.57 21.22 45.20
N MET A 276 33.48 22.18 44.26
CA MET A 276 34.33 23.39 44.24
C MET A 276 33.99 24.28 43.01
N LEU A 277 33.50 25.50 43.28
CA LEU A 277 33.61 26.69 42.41
C LEU A 277 34.96 27.41 42.72
N PRO A 278 35.37 28.51 42.05
CA PRO A 278 35.05 29.06 40.71
C PRO A 278 36.30 29.59 39.94
N ARG A 279 36.12 30.06 38.69
CA ARG A 279 36.74 31.28 38.06
C ARG A 279 36.29 31.37 36.58
N ALA A 280 35.56 32.38 36.11
CA ALA A 280 35.82 33.83 35.95
C ALA A 280 36.79 34.20 34.80
N GLY A 281 36.26 34.98 33.84
CA GLY A 281 36.94 35.66 32.72
C GLY A 281 35.97 35.74 31.52
N LYS A 282 35.07 36.72 31.37
CA LYS A 282 35.18 38.19 31.13
C LYS A 282 35.95 38.59 29.86
N GLN A 283 35.27 39.45 29.07
CA GLN A 283 35.75 40.41 28.06
C GLN A 283 36.05 39.85 26.65
N SER A 284 35.77 40.51 25.53
CA SER A 284 35.19 41.82 25.16
C SER A 284 35.28 41.92 23.60
N VAL A 285 34.25 42.34 22.86
CA VAL A 285 34.10 43.71 22.27
C VAL A 285 34.49 43.82 20.77
N ASP A 286 33.52 44.40 20.04
CA ASP A 286 33.51 45.24 18.81
C ASP A 286 33.98 44.77 17.43
N GLY A 287 33.23 45.24 16.42
CA GLY A 287 33.82 45.61 15.13
C GLY A 287 32.90 45.62 13.90
N ASP A 288 31.96 46.57 13.87
CA ASP A 288 31.30 47.24 12.74
C ASP A 288 31.63 46.97 11.23
N ALA A 289 30.59 47.29 10.44
CA ALA A 289 30.61 47.95 9.11
C ALA A 289 30.33 47.13 7.83
N GLN A 290 29.06 47.22 7.39
CA GLN A 290 28.57 47.31 6.01
C GLN A 290 28.92 48.69 5.38
N PRO A 291 28.46 49.06 4.15
CA PRO A 291 28.29 48.36 2.85
C PRO A 291 28.74 49.26 1.66
N GLU A 292 28.55 48.87 0.40
CA GLU A 292 28.30 49.75 -0.79
C GLU A 292 28.04 48.84 -2.03
N THR A 293 26.81 48.70 -2.53
CA THR A 293 26.03 49.49 -3.53
C THR A 293 26.42 49.36 -5.02
N ALA A 294 25.36 49.08 -5.79
CA ALA A 294 25.00 49.62 -7.12
C ALA A 294 25.46 48.93 -8.42
N GLY A 295 24.48 48.71 -9.31
CA GLY A 295 24.68 48.44 -10.75
C GLY A 295 23.51 47.75 -11.43
N TRP A 296 22.54 48.52 -11.94
CA TRP A 296 21.32 48.08 -12.65
C TRP A 296 21.48 48.14 -14.19
N PHE A 297 21.02 47.08 -14.89
CA PHE A 297 20.33 47.00 -16.22
C PHE A 297 21.05 47.35 -17.56
N PRO A 298 20.49 47.00 -18.77
CA PRO A 298 19.34 46.12 -19.13
C PRO A 298 19.42 45.24 -20.43
N HIS A 299 18.36 44.43 -20.65
CA HIS A 299 17.67 44.03 -21.93
C HIS A 299 18.45 43.20 -23.01
N GLN A 300 17.90 42.33 -23.88
CA GLN A 300 16.56 41.79 -24.21
C GLN A 300 16.74 40.57 -25.17
N ASN A 301 15.76 39.66 -25.18
CA ASN A 301 15.29 38.79 -26.29
C ASN A 301 16.24 37.83 -27.03
N ARG A 302 15.87 36.53 -27.07
CA ARG A 302 15.10 35.92 -28.18
C ARG A 302 14.93 34.41 -27.98
N LEU A 303 13.68 33.95 -28.11
CA LEU A 303 13.24 32.55 -28.22
C LEU A 303 13.67 31.98 -29.58
N GLU A 304 14.32 30.82 -29.62
CA GLU A 304 14.20 29.87 -30.74
C GLU A 304 14.27 28.42 -30.24
N THR A 305 13.22 27.67 -30.58
CA THR A 305 13.08 26.23 -30.46
C THR A 305 13.83 25.55 -31.62
N LYS A 306 14.54 24.45 -31.36
CA LYS A 306 14.70 23.35 -32.33
C LYS A 306 15.20 22.07 -31.68
N SER A 307 14.65 20.99 -32.20
CA SER A 307 14.75 19.60 -31.80
C SER A 307 15.79 18.85 -32.62
N LEU A 308 16.19 17.68 -32.09
CA LEU A 308 16.71 16.46 -32.74
C LEU A 308 18.25 16.18 -32.77
N LEU A 309 18.55 15.07 -32.08
CA LEU A 309 19.35 13.89 -32.47
C LEU A 309 20.90 13.90 -32.42
N SER A 310 21.40 13.04 -31.52
CA SER A 310 22.55 12.10 -31.57
C SER A 310 23.69 12.31 -32.59
N ALA A 311 24.92 12.38 -32.09
CA ALA A 311 26.05 11.54 -32.53
C ALA A 311 27.27 11.71 -31.59
N ASP A 312 27.92 10.59 -31.29
CA ASP A 312 29.21 10.47 -30.60
C ASP A 312 30.37 11.15 -31.36
N SER A 313 31.32 11.71 -30.61
CA SER A 313 32.73 11.26 -30.56
C SER A 313 33.71 12.38 -30.14
N SER A 314 34.72 11.93 -29.42
CA SER A 314 35.79 12.64 -28.71
C SER A 314 36.72 13.53 -29.54
N LEU A 315 37.07 14.72 -29.01
CA LEU A 315 38.43 15.27 -28.96
C LEU A 315 38.46 16.55 -28.09
N GLY A 316 39.36 16.61 -27.12
CA GLY A 316 39.38 17.63 -26.07
C GLY A 316 40.10 18.94 -26.41
N SER A 317 39.80 19.98 -25.64
CA SER A 317 40.78 20.93 -25.08
C SER A 317 40.16 21.81 -23.98
N THR A 318 40.65 21.59 -22.76
CA THR A 318 40.99 22.53 -21.67
C THR A 318 40.25 23.87 -21.46
N LEU A 319 39.82 24.02 -20.19
CA LEU A 319 39.75 25.22 -19.33
C LEU A 319 38.44 26.04 -19.26
N SER A 320 37.58 25.62 -18.33
CA SER A 320 36.88 26.51 -17.37
C SER A 320 36.35 25.65 -16.22
N HIS A 321 37.17 25.45 -15.17
CA HIS A 321 36.78 24.67 -13.99
C HIS A 321 36.05 25.57 -12.98
N ALA A 322 34.83 25.98 -13.33
CA ALA A 322 33.82 26.26 -12.30
C ALA A 322 33.17 24.91 -11.98
N HIS A 323 33.42 24.38 -10.78
CA HIS A 323 32.77 23.16 -10.29
C HIS A 323 31.24 23.37 -10.25
N ARG A 324 30.53 23.08 -11.35
CA ARG A 324 29.11 22.71 -11.26
C ARG A 324 29.09 21.39 -10.50
N LYS A 325 28.71 21.44 -9.22
CA LYS A 325 28.34 20.23 -8.49
C LYS A 325 27.27 19.52 -9.33
N SER A 326 27.55 18.29 -9.75
CA SER A 326 26.60 17.49 -10.52
C SER A 326 25.33 17.27 -9.70
N MET A 327 24.18 17.39 -10.36
CA MET A 327 22.89 17.07 -9.76
C MET A 327 22.80 15.55 -9.55
N TRP A 328 22.19 15.14 -8.45
CA TRP A 328 21.97 13.71 -8.19
C TRP A 328 20.93 13.14 -9.16
N VAL A 329 21.11 11.89 -9.57
CA VAL A 329 20.09 11.09 -10.24
C VAL A 329 19.31 10.34 -9.17
N LEU A 330 17.98 10.35 -9.27
CA LEU A 330 17.12 9.54 -8.40
C LEU A 330 17.56 8.07 -8.61
N HIS A 331 17.79 7.31 -7.52
CA HIS A 331 18.23 5.89 -7.50
C HIS A 331 19.73 5.58 -7.53
N ASP A 332 20.59 6.58 -7.33
CA ASP A 332 21.99 6.32 -7.00
C ASP A 332 22.15 5.96 -5.51
N ASP A 333 22.93 4.93 -5.17
CA ASP A 333 23.31 4.58 -3.79
C ASP A 333 23.90 5.79 -3.05
N ALA A 334 24.61 6.67 -3.77
CA ALA A 334 25.15 7.89 -3.21
C ALA A 334 24.06 8.93 -2.90
N LEU A 335 22.94 8.95 -3.64
CA LEU A 335 21.77 9.74 -3.29
C LEU A 335 21.08 9.18 -2.04
N GLU A 336 20.91 7.86 -1.92
CA GLU A 336 20.29 7.26 -0.72
C GLU A 336 21.09 7.58 0.54
N ARG A 337 22.42 7.49 0.46
CA ARG A 337 23.31 7.90 1.54
C ARG A 337 23.16 9.39 1.87
N HIS A 338 23.12 10.25 0.85
CA HIS A 338 22.95 11.70 1.01
C HIS A 338 21.61 12.04 1.67
N LEU A 339 20.52 11.36 1.29
CA LEU A 339 19.21 11.51 1.92
C LEU A 339 19.27 11.09 3.40
N HIS A 340 19.88 9.94 3.69
CA HIS A 340 20.03 9.43 5.05
C HIS A 340 20.85 10.38 5.94
N GLU A 341 21.97 10.92 5.44
CA GLU A 341 22.79 11.91 6.15
C GLU A 341 22.04 13.22 6.43
N ASN A 342 21.01 13.52 5.63
CA ASN A 342 20.14 14.67 5.80
C ASN A 342 18.84 14.36 6.58
N GLY A 343 18.73 13.19 7.22
CA GLY A 343 17.58 12.81 8.06
C GLY A 343 16.36 12.32 7.26
N ILE A 344 16.55 11.88 6.02
CA ILE A 344 15.48 11.38 5.14
C ILE A 344 15.65 9.87 4.97
N HIS A 345 14.81 9.10 5.65
CA HIS A 345 14.89 7.65 5.75
C HIS A 345 13.76 6.99 4.93
N LEU A 346 14.05 6.68 3.66
CA LEU A 346 13.05 6.14 2.71
C LEU A 346 13.31 4.66 2.43
N LYS A 347 12.26 3.83 2.53
CA LYS A 347 12.30 2.38 2.28
C LYS A 347 11.32 1.99 1.18
N TYR A 348 11.20 2.84 0.16
CA TYR A 348 10.28 2.76 -0.97
C TYR A 348 10.38 1.47 -1.81
N GLN A 349 11.48 0.73 -1.71
CA GLN A 349 11.67 -0.56 -2.37
C GLN A 349 11.01 -1.72 -1.61
N SER A 350 10.71 -1.54 -0.33
CA SER A 350 10.09 -2.60 0.48
C SER A 350 8.65 -2.85 0.01
N LEU A 351 8.39 -4.08 -0.45
CA LEU A 351 7.06 -4.53 -0.87
C LEU A 351 6.26 -5.14 0.29
N LEU A 352 6.88 -5.27 1.46
CA LEU A 352 6.33 -5.89 2.64
C LEU A 352 6.48 -4.96 3.85
N ASP A 353 5.52 -5.08 4.78
CA ASP A 353 5.35 -4.26 5.97
C ASP A 353 6.25 -4.70 7.14
N ASP A 354 7.38 -5.35 6.83
CA ASP A 354 8.26 -6.00 7.80
C ASP A 354 9.49 -5.13 8.11
N ASP A 355 9.81 -5.02 9.40
CA ASP A 355 10.95 -4.32 10.02
C ASP A 355 11.07 -2.80 9.82
N CYS A 356 9.95 -2.10 9.56
CA CYS A 356 9.93 -0.64 9.46
C CYS A 356 9.26 0.02 10.68
N ILE A 357 9.84 1.12 11.17
CA ILE A 357 9.17 2.02 12.11
C ILE A 357 7.90 2.52 11.41
N LYS A 358 6.75 2.48 12.08
CA LYS A 358 5.46 2.89 11.51
C LYS A 358 4.94 4.14 12.19
N PRO A 359 4.19 5.01 11.50
CA PRO A 359 3.54 6.13 12.15
C PRO A 359 2.45 5.63 13.10
N ASN A 360 2.22 6.37 14.19
CA ASN A 360 1.23 6.09 15.23
C ASN A 360 -0.23 6.02 14.73
N ASN A 361 -0.49 6.38 13.47
CA ASN A 361 -1.82 6.35 12.86
C ASN A 361 -1.87 5.46 11.61
N ILE A 362 -0.87 4.59 11.38
CA ILE A 362 -0.79 3.74 10.19
C ILE A 362 -2.04 2.87 10.01
N THR A 363 -2.58 2.39 11.12
CA THR A 363 -3.69 1.47 11.06
C THR A 363 -4.99 2.17 10.76
N TYR A 364 -5.17 3.35 11.33
CA TYR A 364 -6.25 4.25 10.95
C TYR A 364 -6.17 4.64 9.48
N ILE A 365 -4.98 4.93 8.95
CA ILE A 365 -4.76 5.18 7.52
C ILE A 365 -5.26 4.00 6.70
N LYS A 366 -4.71 2.79 6.94
CA LYS A 366 -5.08 1.56 6.21
C LYS A 366 -6.60 1.35 6.20
N ARG A 367 -7.26 1.52 7.35
CA ARG A 367 -8.72 1.39 7.48
C ARG A 367 -9.49 2.46 6.70
N GLN A 368 -9.01 3.71 6.67
CA GLN A 368 -9.67 4.75 5.87
C GLN A 368 -9.48 4.52 4.38
N LEU A 369 -8.34 3.96 3.94
CA LEU A 369 -8.12 3.65 2.53
C LEU A 369 -9.13 2.62 2.00
N THR A 370 -9.48 1.61 2.79
CA THR A 370 -10.41 0.55 2.37
C THR A 370 -11.90 0.88 2.59
N LYS A 371 -12.22 2.06 3.13
CA LYS A 371 -13.60 2.44 3.43
C LYS A 371 -14.41 2.65 2.15
N GLU A 372 -15.48 1.88 1.97
CA GLU A 372 -16.34 1.96 0.78
C GLU A 372 -16.90 3.36 0.54
N GLN A 373 -16.95 3.73 -0.75
CA GLN A 373 -17.40 5.02 -1.24
C GLN A 373 -18.70 4.87 -2.04
N LEU A 374 -19.64 5.82 -1.87
CA LEU A 374 -20.83 5.92 -2.72
C LEU A 374 -20.45 6.45 -4.10
N GLY A 375 -20.77 5.69 -5.15
CA GLY A 375 -20.48 6.05 -6.55
C GLY A 375 -19.28 5.29 -7.12
N LEU A 376 -19.48 4.01 -7.46
CA LEU A 376 -18.49 3.18 -8.11
C LEU A 376 -18.35 3.59 -9.59
N PRO A 377 -17.12 3.61 -10.15
CA PRO A 377 -16.92 3.73 -11.59
C PRO A 377 -17.64 2.59 -12.34
N SER A 378 -17.98 2.80 -13.59
CA SER A 378 -18.62 1.77 -14.42
C SER A 378 -17.59 0.71 -14.87
N PHE A 379 -18.06 -0.49 -15.24
CA PHE A 379 -17.23 -1.49 -15.92
C PHE A 379 -16.54 -0.93 -17.17
N GLN A 380 -17.17 0.06 -17.82
CA GLN A 380 -16.62 0.74 -18.98
C GLN A 380 -15.37 1.57 -18.63
N ASP A 381 -15.30 2.15 -17.42
CA ASP A 381 -14.14 2.91 -16.96
C ASP A 381 -12.92 2.01 -16.77
N PHE A 382 -13.11 0.82 -16.18
CA PHE A 382 -12.04 -0.19 -16.08
C PHE A 382 -11.53 -0.61 -17.47
N LYS A 383 -12.45 -0.84 -18.42
CA LYS A 383 -12.08 -1.21 -19.79
C LYS A 383 -11.27 -0.09 -20.47
N HIS A 384 -11.69 1.17 -20.33
CA HIS A 384 -10.98 2.30 -20.90
C HIS A 384 -9.60 2.50 -20.26
N PHE A 385 -9.50 2.36 -18.93
CA PHE A 385 -8.24 2.43 -18.20
C PHE A 385 -7.24 1.39 -18.73
N LYS A 386 -7.63 0.11 -18.81
CA LYS A 386 -6.77 -0.97 -19.34
C LYS A 386 -6.38 -0.77 -20.80
N GLN A 387 -7.21 -0.08 -21.59
CA GLN A 387 -6.91 0.19 -23.00
C GLN A 387 -5.85 1.29 -23.19
N LEU A 388 -5.56 2.13 -22.19
CA LEU A 388 -4.59 3.23 -22.31
C LEU A 388 -3.20 2.76 -22.74
N GLU A 389 -2.76 1.60 -22.25
CA GLU A 389 -1.46 1.02 -22.61
C GLU A 389 -1.37 0.74 -24.12
N SER A 390 -2.44 0.18 -24.68
CA SER A 390 -2.53 -0.25 -26.08
C SER A 390 -2.80 0.88 -27.08
N ARG A 391 -3.08 2.11 -26.59
CA ARG A 391 -3.36 3.26 -27.45
C ARG A 391 -2.05 3.95 -27.85
N GLU A 392 -1.92 4.24 -29.14
CA GLU A 392 -0.90 5.15 -29.67
C GLU A 392 -1.27 6.60 -29.31
N ILE A 393 -0.89 7.01 -28.10
CA ILE A 393 -1.05 8.37 -27.58
C ILE A 393 0.28 8.85 -27.01
N GLY A 394 0.55 10.16 -27.09
CA GLY A 394 1.77 10.75 -26.53
C GLY A 394 1.84 10.59 -25.01
N VAL A 395 3.07 10.61 -24.46
CA VAL A 395 3.35 10.41 -23.03
C VAL A 395 2.54 11.36 -22.15
N ASP A 396 2.53 12.66 -22.46
CA ASP A 396 1.78 13.66 -21.68
C ASP A 396 0.26 13.42 -21.74
N ALA A 397 -0.26 12.99 -22.89
CA ALA A 397 -1.68 12.68 -23.02
C ALA A 397 -2.06 11.44 -22.20
N ARG A 398 -1.19 10.43 -22.20
CA ARG A 398 -1.35 9.21 -21.39
C ARG A 398 -1.33 9.53 -19.89
N LEU A 399 -0.35 10.33 -19.45
CA LEU A 399 -0.23 10.78 -18.06
C LEU A 399 -1.52 11.47 -17.60
N ASN A 400 -1.97 12.47 -18.36
CA ASN A 400 -3.17 13.24 -18.04
C ASN A 400 -4.43 12.37 -18.01
N MET A 401 -4.60 11.44 -18.98
CA MET A 401 -5.73 10.51 -18.96
C MET A 401 -5.67 9.58 -17.76
N THR A 402 -4.50 9.06 -17.41
CA THR A 402 -4.32 8.17 -16.24
C THR A 402 -4.73 8.90 -14.97
N ILE A 403 -4.22 10.11 -14.74
CA ILE A 403 -4.60 10.94 -13.58
C ILE A 403 -6.11 11.20 -13.56
N GLN A 404 -6.72 11.48 -14.72
CA GLN A 404 -8.18 11.68 -14.83
C GLN A 404 -8.98 10.43 -14.43
N PHE A 405 -8.57 9.22 -14.83
CA PHE A 405 -9.25 7.99 -14.39
C PHE A 405 -9.10 7.76 -12.89
N LEU A 406 -7.87 7.94 -12.39
CA LEU A 406 -7.51 7.70 -11.01
C LEU A 406 -8.24 8.65 -10.05
N VAL A 407 -8.17 9.95 -10.31
CA VAL A 407 -8.74 10.99 -9.45
C VAL A 407 -10.22 11.25 -9.78
N GLY A 408 -10.66 10.95 -11.00
CA GLY A 408 -12.02 11.09 -11.51
C GLY A 408 -12.25 12.37 -12.34
N ASP A 409 -13.32 12.36 -13.16
CA ASP A 409 -13.84 13.53 -13.90
C ASP A 409 -14.53 14.50 -12.95
N ARG A 410 -13.78 15.01 -11.98
CA ARG A 410 -14.07 16.33 -11.47
C ARG A 410 -13.50 17.25 -12.51
N THR A 411 -14.36 17.75 -13.39
CA THR A 411 -14.01 18.76 -14.37
C THR A 411 -13.09 19.81 -13.73
N PRO A 412 -12.25 20.54 -14.50
CA PRO A 412 -11.51 21.70 -13.99
C PRO A 412 -12.36 22.76 -13.26
N ARG A 413 -13.70 22.60 -13.20
CA ARG A 413 -14.64 23.43 -12.45
C ARG A 413 -14.97 22.90 -11.04
N ASP A 414 -14.88 21.60 -10.77
CA ASP A 414 -15.36 20.99 -9.51
C ASP A 414 -14.23 20.57 -8.53
N ILE A 415 -13.00 20.45 -9.02
CA ILE A 415 -11.84 20.87 -8.23
C ILE A 415 -11.74 22.35 -8.54
N LYS A 416 -11.87 23.25 -7.56
CA LYS A 416 -11.41 24.63 -7.80
C LYS A 416 -9.98 24.49 -8.31
N ALA A 417 -9.71 24.80 -9.58
CA ALA A 417 -8.43 24.66 -10.28
C ALA A 417 -7.18 25.22 -9.56
N VAL A 418 -7.40 25.84 -8.39
CA VAL A 418 -6.47 26.39 -7.42
C VAL A 418 -5.94 25.33 -6.43
N SER A 419 -6.50 24.11 -6.38
CA SER A 419 -6.23 23.14 -5.30
C SER A 419 -5.40 21.91 -5.72
N SER A 420 -5.09 21.77 -7.01
CA SER A 420 -4.28 20.67 -7.55
C SER A 420 -3.26 21.17 -8.57
N LEU A 421 -2.06 20.59 -8.60
CA LEU A 421 -1.07 20.83 -9.65
C LEU A 421 -0.78 19.54 -10.40
N THR A 422 -0.57 19.67 -11.70
CA THR A 422 -0.04 18.62 -12.55
C THR A 422 1.29 19.06 -13.13
N SER A 423 2.35 18.26 -12.94
CA SER A 423 3.69 18.47 -13.49
C SER A 423 4.25 19.88 -13.26
N HIS A 424 4.06 20.44 -12.07
CA HIS A 424 4.48 21.80 -11.74
C HIS A 424 5.68 21.79 -10.78
N THR A 425 6.75 22.51 -11.14
CA THR A 425 7.99 22.55 -10.35
C THR A 425 7.87 23.48 -9.14
N PHE A 426 8.32 22.99 -7.98
CA PHE A 426 8.21 23.68 -6.69
C PHE A 426 9.36 24.68 -6.49
N THR A 427 9.27 25.83 -7.17
CA THR A 427 10.33 26.85 -7.22
C THR A 427 10.48 27.73 -5.97
N SER A 428 9.48 27.76 -5.10
CA SER A 428 9.47 28.61 -3.89
C SER A 428 9.89 27.87 -2.61
N ILE A 429 10.00 26.54 -2.67
CA ILE A 429 10.26 25.70 -1.51
C ILE A 429 11.75 25.62 -1.23
N GLU A 430 12.15 25.76 0.03
CA GLU A 430 13.53 25.59 0.46
C GLU A 430 13.99 24.14 0.22
N PRO A 431 15.21 23.87 -0.26
CA PRO A 431 15.68 22.49 -0.43
C PRO A 431 15.61 21.68 0.88
N LEU A 432 15.41 20.36 0.78
CA LEU A 432 15.48 19.46 1.94
C LEU A 432 16.92 19.12 2.33
N THR A 433 17.87 19.32 1.41
CA THR A 433 19.30 19.01 1.57
C THR A 433 20.15 20.18 1.05
N ASP A 434 21.33 19.94 0.48
CA ASP A 434 22.26 20.98 0.00
C ASP A 434 21.94 21.55 -1.41
N GLY A 435 20.72 21.29 -1.91
CA GLY A 435 20.25 21.78 -3.22
C GLY A 435 20.78 21.01 -4.44
N ARG A 436 21.47 19.88 -4.25
CA ARG A 436 21.91 19.01 -5.36
C ARG A 436 20.85 18.03 -5.86
N ILE A 437 19.75 17.86 -5.12
CA ILE A 437 18.63 17.02 -5.55
C ILE A 437 17.74 17.86 -6.47
N PRO A 438 17.24 17.30 -7.59
CA PRO A 438 16.31 18.00 -8.47
C PRO A 438 15.14 18.63 -7.70
N THR A 439 14.72 19.82 -8.14
CA THR A 439 13.56 20.49 -7.56
C THR A 439 12.30 19.64 -7.76
N PRO A 440 11.51 19.41 -6.70
CA PRO A 440 10.29 18.61 -6.77
C PRO A 440 9.37 19.04 -7.91
N THR A 441 8.96 18.08 -8.73
CA THR A 441 8.04 18.30 -9.86
C THR A 441 7.06 17.13 -9.94
N PRO A 442 6.07 17.07 -9.03
CA PRO A 442 5.15 15.94 -8.97
C PRO A 442 4.21 15.89 -10.17
N ASP A 443 3.89 14.67 -10.62
CA ASP A 443 2.92 14.45 -11.71
C ASP A 443 1.52 14.92 -11.31
N PHE A 444 1.13 14.68 -10.06
CA PHE A 444 -0.05 15.25 -9.45
C PHE A 444 0.19 15.54 -7.97
N CYS A 445 -0.28 16.68 -7.47
CA CYS A 445 -0.41 16.92 -6.03
C CYS A 445 -1.70 17.63 -5.67
N TYR A 446 -2.17 17.42 -4.44
CA TYR A 446 -3.39 18.04 -3.92
C TYR A 446 -3.10 18.85 -2.65
N GLY A 447 -3.52 20.11 -2.64
CA GLY A 447 -3.28 21.09 -1.58
C GLY A 447 -4.50 21.96 -1.30
N ALA A 448 -4.31 23.00 -0.50
CA ALA A 448 -5.33 23.96 -0.10
C ALA A 448 -5.32 25.20 -0.99
N SER A 449 -6.44 25.92 -1.06
CA SER A 449 -6.46 27.24 -1.71
C SER A 449 -5.71 28.24 -0.83
N ILE A 450 -4.92 29.12 -1.44
CA ILE A 450 -4.15 30.15 -0.71
C ILE A 450 -5.02 31.03 0.21
N SER A 451 -6.31 31.20 -0.11
CA SER A 451 -7.26 31.98 0.69
C SER A 451 -7.70 31.30 1.99
N GLN A 452 -7.42 30.01 2.17
CA GLN A 452 -7.80 29.27 3.38
C GLN A 452 -6.87 29.56 4.57
N LEU A 453 -5.63 30.00 4.32
CA LEU A 453 -4.65 30.33 5.35
C LEU A 453 -4.51 31.85 5.49
N ASN A 454 -4.34 32.32 6.72
CA ASN A 454 -4.09 33.71 7.03
C ASN A 454 -2.86 34.22 6.26
N ILE A 455 -2.93 35.45 5.74
CA ILE A 455 -1.87 36.02 4.90
C ILE A 455 -0.52 36.13 5.63
N HIS A 456 -0.51 36.32 6.95
CA HIS A 456 0.73 36.39 7.74
C HIS A 456 1.34 35.01 7.92
N ALA A 457 0.54 34.02 8.37
CA ALA A 457 0.98 32.63 8.44
C ALA A 457 1.48 32.12 7.08
N THR A 458 0.80 32.50 5.99
CA THR A 458 1.22 32.19 4.61
C THR A 458 2.58 32.78 4.28
N LYS A 459 2.86 34.03 4.67
CA LYS A 459 4.16 34.67 4.42
C LYS A 459 5.27 34.01 5.24
N GLU A 460 5.03 33.78 6.53
CA GLU A 460 5.98 33.17 7.46
C GLU A 460 6.36 31.75 7.02
N LEU A 461 5.38 30.95 6.60
CA LEU A 461 5.58 29.57 6.18
C LEU A 461 5.87 29.41 4.67
N SER A 462 5.97 30.50 3.90
CA SER A 462 5.99 30.47 2.43
C SER A 462 7.04 29.52 1.84
N ARG A 463 8.22 29.41 2.47
CA ARG A 463 9.30 28.50 2.02
C ARG A 463 9.04 27.02 2.28
N HIS A 464 8.01 26.67 3.05
CA HIS A 464 7.66 25.29 3.40
C HIS A 464 6.33 24.85 2.80
N ILE A 465 5.39 25.78 2.57
CA ILE A 465 4.03 25.43 2.13
C ILE A 465 3.66 25.94 0.76
N LEU A 466 4.38 26.89 0.17
CA LEU A 466 4.01 27.48 -1.13
C LEU A 466 4.87 26.89 -2.25
N PRO A 467 4.34 26.02 -3.13
CA PRO A 467 5.15 25.39 -4.18
C PRO A 467 5.70 26.40 -5.18
N SER A 468 4.89 27.37 -5.61
CA SER A 468 5.32 28.44 -6.51
C SER A 468 4.56 29.74 -6.22
N ARG A 469 5.09 30.89 -6.65
CA ARG A 469 4.42 32.19 -6.49
C ARG A 469 3.27 32.44 -7.48
N SER A 470 2.89 31.43 -8.26
CA SER A 470 1.77 31.54 -9.22
C SER A 470 0.43 31.65 -8.50
N MET A 471 -0.46 32.53 -8.96
CA MET A 471 -1.77 32.77 -8.33
C MET A 471 -2.68 31.54 -8.24
N ASN A 472 -2.46 30.52 -9.09
CA ASN A 472 -3.26 29.29 -9.12
C ASN A 472 -2.56 28.10 -8.45
N CYS A 473 -1.51 28.35 -7.67
CA CYS A 473 -0.74 27.31 -7.00
C CYS A 473 -1.37 26.96 -5.64
N PRO A 474 -1.72 25.69 -5.37
CA PRO A 474 -2.18 25.26 -4.05
C PRO A 474 -1.08 25.46 -3.00
N ILE A 475 -1.49 25.76 -1.77
CA ILE A 475 -0.61 25.78 -0.61
C ILE A 475 -0.69 24.46 0.16
N ALA A 476 0.37 24.16 0.90
CA ALA A 476 0.51 23.00 1.77
C ALA A 476 0.08 21.67 1.10
N PRO A 477 0.63 21.31 -0.07
CA PRO A 477 0.32 20.01 -0.65
C PRO A 477 0.75 18.88 0.30
N ASN A 478 -0.16 17.96 0.60
CA ASN A 478 0.11 16.79 1.45
C ASN A 478 -0.48 15.50 0.87
N PHE A 479 -0.82 15.52 -0.41
CA PHE A 479 -1.01 14.31 -1.22
C PHE A 479 -0.26 14.46 -2.53
N PHE A 480 0.46 13.41 -2.92
CA PHE A 480 1.29 13.37 -4.14
C PHE A 480 1.03 12.06 -4.89
N LEU A 481 1.08 12.10 -6.22
CA LEU A 481 0.97 10.93 -7.09
C LEU A 481 2.00 11.05 -8.21
N GLU A 482 2.81 10.00 -8.37
CA GLU A 482 3.70 9.79 -9.51
C GLU A 482 3.15 8.67 -10.39
N VAL A 483 3.13 8.89 -11.69
CA VAL A 483 2.68 7.89 -12.67
C VAL A 483 3.85 7.51 -13.55
N ALA A 484 4.07 6.21 -13.73
CA ALA A 484 5.08 5.73 -14.66
C ALA A 484 4.75 6.23 -16.06
N SER A 485 5.64 7.05 -16.62
CA SER A 485 5.80 7.16 -18.07
C SER A 485 6.67 6.00 -18.51
N ASN A 486 6.29 5.28 -19.58
CA ASN A 486 7.04 4.15 -20.14
C ASN A 486 8.56 4.31 -19.89
N HIS A 487 9.17 3.35 -19.19
CA HIS A 487 10.60 3.28 -18.85
C HIS A 487 11.10 3.92 -17.53
N ARG A 488 10.25 4.40 -16.61
CA ARG A 488 10.73 4.66 -15.23
C ARG A 488 10.99 3.33 -14.51
N ASP A 489 12.16 3.20 -13.87
CA ASP A 489 12.44 2.13 -12.93
C ASP A 489 11.35 2.12 -11.83
N THR A 490 10.97 0.96 -11.29
CA THR A 490 10.04 0.91 -10.15
C THR A 490 10.67 1.52 -8.90
N ALA A 491 11.99 1.36 -8.74
CA ALA A 491 12.74 2.05 -7.71
C ALA A 491 12.56 3.56 -7.95
N GLU A 492 13.01 4.04 -9.13
CA GLU A 492 12.55 5.25 -9.83
C GLU A 492 11.45 6.11 -9.17
N LEU A 493 10.27 5.52 -9.38
CA LEU A 493 8.98 6.07 -9.09
C LEU A 493 8.74 6.14 -7.59
N GLY A 494 9.17 5.11 -6.85
CA GLY A 494 9.03 5.02 -5.41
C GLY A 494 9.79 6.13 -4.68
N MET A 495 11.08 6.32 -4.95
CA MET A 495 11.85 7.39 -4.29
C MET A 495 11.28 8.76 -4.65
N THR A 496 10.94 8.98 -5.91
CA THR A 496 10.38 10.27 -6.37
C THR A 496 9.11 10.61 -5.59
N ALA A 497 8.16 9.68 -5.51
CA ALA A 497 6.90 9.87 -4.79
C ALA A 497 7.13 10.12 -3.30
N CYS A 498 8.05 9.37 -2.68
CA CYS A 498 8.35 9.50 -1.26
C CYS A 498 9.06 10.83 -0.95
N TYR A 499 10.06 11.21 -1.75
CA TYR A 499 10.75 12.50 -1.63
C TYR A 499 9.79 13.68 -1.79
N HIS A 500 8.90 13.65 -2.78
CA HIS A 500 7.84 14.65 -2.93
C HIS A 500 6.93 14.71 -1.70
N GLY A 501 6.57 13.55 -1.13
CA GLY A 501 5.78 13.51 0.09
C GLY A 501 6.53 14.03 1.33
N VAL A 502 7.86 13.86 1.43
CA VAL A 502 8.66 14.48 2.50
C VAL A 502 8.58 16.01 2.44
N VAL A 503 8.62 16.60 1.23
CA VAL A 503 8.44 18.04 1.05
C VAL A 503 7.11 18.51 1.61
N GLY A 504 6.03 17.77 1.33
CA GLY A 504 4.71 18.06 1.89
C GLY A 504 4.63 17.85 3.40
N ALA A 505 5.23 16.79 3.94
CA ALA A 505 5.28 16.51 5.37
C ALA A 505 5.97 17.63 6.15
N ARG A 506 7.06 18.20 5.64
CA ARG A 506 7.70 19.39 6.24
C ARG A 506 6.76 20.60 6.25
N GLY A 507 6.00 20.81 5.17
CA GLY A 507 4.99 21.87 5.11
C GLY A 507 3.88 21.69 6.14
N ILE A 508 3.38 20.46 6.32
CA ILE A 508 2.36 20.13 7.33
C ILE A 508 2.91 20.28 8.75
N LEU A 509 4.15 19.85 9.01
CA LEU A 509 4.80 20.06 10.31
C LEU A 509 4.89 21.55 10.66
N GLY A 510 5.24 22.40 9.67
CA GLY A 510 5.27 23.85 9.84
C GLY A 510 3.89 24.46 10.18
N LEU A 511 2.80 23.91 9.63
CA LEU A 511 1.44 24.32 9.99
C LEU A 511 1.03 23.82 11.37
N GLN A 512 1.34 22.56 11.68
CA GLN A 512 1.05 21.92 12.97
C GLN A 512 1.71 22.70 14.12
N CYS A 513 2.97 23.07 13.94
CA CYS A 513 3.77 23.80 14.92
C CYS A 513 3.69 25.31 14.73
N TYR A 514 2.75 25.82 13.92
CA TYR A 514 2.64 27.26 13.69
C TYR A 514 2.43 27.96 15.02
N GLY A 515 3.37 28.85 15.34
CA GLY A 515 3.36 29.63 16.55
C GLY A 515 3.89 28.97 17.83
N GLU A 516 4.48 27.79 17.72
CA GLU A 516 5.29 27.19 18.79
C GLU A 516 6.76 27.67 18.70
N SER A 517 7.50 27.54 19.79
CA SER A 517 8.95 27.85 19.81
C SER A 517 9.81 26.75 19.19
N GLU A 518 9.31 25.51 19.19
CA GLU A 518 10.00 24.31 18.69
C GLU A 518 9.00 23.36 18.00
N TYR A 519 9.51 22.43 17.19
CA TYR A 519 8.69 21.40 16.55
C TYR A 519 8.21 20.35 17.57
N ILE A 520 6.92 20.02 17.46
CA ILE A 520 6.27 18.97 18.26
C ILE A 520 6.03 17.78 17.34
N PHE A 521 6.53 16.60 17.75
CA PHE A 521 6.41 15.35 17.00
C PHE A 521 5.43 14.42 17.71
N ASP A 522 4.29 14.14 17.08
CA ASP A 522 3.28 13.19 17.56
C ASP A 522 3.43 11.79 16.94
N GLY A 523 4.40 11.61 16.05
CA GLY A 523 4.67 10.36 15.33
C GLY A 523 3.58 9.98 14.32
N CYS A 524 2.67 10.87 13.94
CA CYS A 524 1.59 10.58 13.00
C CYS A 524 1.94 11.02 11.57
N ALA A 525 1.48 10.23 10.59
CA ALA A 525 1.57 10.59 9.18
C ALA A 525 0.36 11.42 8.76
N TYR A 526 0.61 12.64 8.29
CA TYR A 526 -0.41 13.55 7.75
C TYR A 526 -0.21 13.86 6.26
N THR A 527 0.81 13.24 5.66
CA THR A 527 1.10 13.31 4.23
C THR A 527 1.11 11.90 3.66
N LEU A 528 0.45 11.73 2.53
CA LEU A 528 0.47 10.48 1.76
C LEU A 528 1.06 10.75 0.38
N SER A 529 1.79 9.79 -0.16
CA SER A 529 2.19 9.79 -1.57
C SER A 529 1.78 8.48 -2.22
N ALA A 530 1.68 8.47 -3.55
CA ALA A 530 1.27 7.31 -4.30
C ALA A 530 2.11 7.15 -5.58
N THR A 531 2.27 5.90 -6.00
CA THR A 531 2.85 5.56 -7.29
C THR A 531 1.88 4.70 -8.08
N MET A 532 1.71 4.99 -9.37
CA MET A 532 0.99 4.14 -10.30
C MET A 532 1.94 3.72 -11.43
N ASP A 533 2.31 2.45 -11.49
CA ASP A 533 2.95 1.87 -12.68
C ASP A 533 1.92 1.31 -13.69
N ASP A 534 2.28 0.37 -14.55
CA ASP A 534 1.33 -0.22 -15.51
C ASP A 534 0.29 -1.13 -14.83
N THR A 535 0.63 -1.67 -13.64
CA THR A 535 -0.14 -2.74 -13.00
C THR A 535 -0.57 -2.41 -11.58
N THR A 536 0.23 -1.62 -10.87
CA THR A 536 0.20 -1.55 -9.41
C THR A 536 0.11 -0.12 -8.92
N LEU A 537 -0.90 0.12 -8.09
CA LEU A 537 -0.99 1.33 -7.26
C LEU A 537 -0.36 1.03 -5.90
N LYS A 538 0.58 1.87 -5.45
CA LYS A 538 1.13 1.84 -4.08
C LYS A 538 0.85 3.18 -3.40
N ILE A 539 0.51 3.16 -2.12
CA ILE A 539 0.33 4.35 -1.30
C ILE A 539 1.26 4.28 -0.10
N TYR A 540 1.96 5.37 0.19
CA TYR A 540 2.94 5.50 1.26
C TYR A 540 2.48 6.55 2.26
N ALA A 541 2.74 6.30 3.55
CA ALA A 541 2.52 7.22 4.64
C ALA A 541 3.84 7.83 5.08
N ILE A 542 3.88 9.16 5.23
CA ILE A 542 5.12 9.91 5.50
C ILE A 542 4.90 10.79 6.73
N TRP A 543 5.85 10.72 7.68
CA TRP A 543 5.78 11.45 8.94
C TRP A 543 7.14 11.98 9.40
N PRO A 544 7.15 13.08 10.18
CA PRO A 544 8.35 13.58 10.83
C PRO A 544 8.59 12.96 12.19
N THR A 545 9.85 12.92 12.62
CA THR A 545 10.32 12.53 13.95
C THR A 545 11.39 13.50 14.44
N ALA A 546 11.69 13.43 15.74
CA ALA A 546 12.82 14.16 16.30
C ALA A 546 14.15 13.67 15.66
N PRO A 547 15.11 14.58 15.39
CA PRO A 547 16.37 14.21 14.77
C PRO A 547 17.17 13.15 15.55
N SER A 548 17.66 12.13 14.86
CA SER A 548 18.38 10.99 15.45
C SER A 548 19.86 11.29 15.75
N SER A 549 20.46 12.29 15.10
CA SER A 549 21.89 12.61 15.22
C SER A 549 22.17 14.05 15.71
N PRO A 550 22.98 14.20 16.77
CA PRO A 550 23.28 15.49 17.41
C PRO A 550 24.37 16.37 16.74
N GLN A 551 24.81 16.08 15.51
CA GLN A 551 26.09 16.63 15.01
C GLN A 551 26.01 17.86 14.11
N ILE A 552 24.85 18.49 13.93
CA ILE A 552 24.73 19.68 13.04
C ILE A 552 24.26 20.89 13.86
N HIS A 553 24.99 21.99 13.74
CA HIS A 553 24.98 23.20 14.59
C HIS A 553 23.67 24.04 14.62
N ASP A 554 22.55 23.53 14.12
CA ASP A 554 21.26 24.24 14.14
C ASP A 554 20.11 23.27 14.48
N TYR A 555 19.87 23.07 15.79
CA TYR A 555 18.86 22.14 16.29
C TYR A 555 17.44 22.72 16.25
N GLN A 556 17.31 24.04 16.27
CA GLN A 556 16.01 24.68 16.35
C GLN A 556 15.32 24.55 14.99
N ASN A 557 14.34 23.64 14.93
CA ASN A 557 13.48 23.36 13.77
C ASN A 557 14.05 22.40 12.71
N ARG A 558 14.84 21.40 13.11
CA ARG A 558 15.17 20.23 12.25
C ARG A 558 14.27 19.03 12.58
N ALA A 559 13.94 18.23 11.57
CA ALA A 559 13.16 16.99 11.69
C ALA A 559 13.77 15.90 10.82
N ASP A 560 13.72 14.66 11.31
CA ASP A 560 13.93 13.48 10.46
C ASP A 560 12.59 13.07 9.84
N PHE A 561 12.63 12.44 8.67
CA PHE A 561 11.44 12.00 7.94
C PHE A 561 11.53 10.53 7.59
N HIS A 562 10.41 9.85 7.79
CA HIS A 562 10.28 8.42 7.54
C HIS A 562 9.10 8.14 6.61
N GLU A 563 9.16 6.98 5.99
CA GLU A 563 8.15 6.46 5.10
C GLU A 563 7.79 5.02 5.46
N ALA A 564 6.52 4.67 5.25
CA ALA A 564 6.00 3.32 5.36
C ALA A 564 4.92 3.05 4.31
N LEU A 565 4.95 1.85 3.73
CA LEU A 565 3.95 1.39 2.77
C LEU A 565 2.58 1.21 3.44
N ALA A 566 1.60 2.02 3.04
CA ALA A 566 0.23 1.95 3.54
C ALA A 566 -0.59 0.88 2.80
N GLY A 567 -0.35 0.65 1.51
CA GLY A 567 -1.05 -0.40 0.77
C GLY A 567 -0.64 -0.53 -0.69
N VAL A 568 -1.07 -1.64 -1.30
CA VAL A 568 -0.76 -2.03 -2.69
C VAL A 568 -2.02 -2.62 -3.32
N TRP A 569 -2.35 -2.20 -4.54
CA TRP A 569 -3.52 -2.66 -5.30
C TRP A 569 -3.16 -2.98 -6.75
N LEU A 570 -3.66 -4.09 -7.27
CA LEU A 570 -3.46 -4.51 -8.67
C LEU A 570 -4.55 -3.92 -9.58
N MET A 571 -4.26 -2.77 -10.17
CA MET A 571 -5.24 -1.97 -10.90
C MET A 571 -5.73 -2.63 -12.19
N THR A 572 -4.95 -3.52 -12.81
CA THR A 572 -5.27 -4.14 -14.11
C THR A 572 -5.67 -5.62 -14.04
N TYR A 573 -5.60 -6.22 -12.85
CA TYR A 573 -5.88 -7.64 -12.64
C TYR A 573 -7.37 -7.97 -12.80
N SER A 574 -8.23 -7.28 -12.06
CA SER A 574 -9.69 -7.47 -12.12
C SER A 574 -10.43 -6.15 -11.95
N VAL A 575 -11.72 -6.15 -12.32
CA VAL A 575 -12.61 -4.99 -12.12
C VAL A 575 -12.71 -4.65 -10.62
N GLN A 576 -12.73 -5.67 -9.76
CA GLN A 576 -12.81 -5.50 -8.32
C GLN A 576 -11.54 -4.84 -7.77
N CYS A 577 -10.37 -5.34 -8.14
CA CYS A 577 -9.09 -4.76 -7.69
C CYS A 577 -8.91 -3.32 -8.19
N TYR A 578 -9.38 -3.02 -9.40
CA TYR A 578 -9.44 -1.64 -9.90
C TYR A 578 -10.31 -0.74 -9.01
N TYR A 579 -11.49 -1.21 -8.61
CA TYR A 579 -12.37 -0.44 -7.71
C TYR A 579 -11.78 -0.23 -6.33
N GLU A 580 -11.15 -1.25 -5.76
CA GLU A 580 -10.50 -1.16 -4.46
C GLU A 580 -9.34 -0.17 -4.49
N GLY A 581 -8.48 -0.24 -5.51
CA GLY A 581 -7.36 0.70 -5.64
C GLY A 581 -7.81 2.14 -5.91
N LEU A 582 -8.84 2.35 -6.74
CA LEU A 582 -9.43 3.68 -6.91
C LEU A 582 -10.04 4.23 -5.62
N THR A 583 -10.73 3.37 -4.87
CA THR A 583 -11.32 3.73 -3.57
C THR A 583 -10.23 4.16 -2.61
N ALA A 584 -9.16 3.38 -2.50
CA ALA A 584 -7.99 3.70 -1.68
C ALA A 584 -7.36 5.04 -2.05
N LEU A 585 -7.09 5.27 -3.34
CA LEU A 585 -6.49 6.53 -3.80
C LEU A 585 -7.36 7.73 -3.46
N ARG A 586 -8.66 7.66 -3.73
CA ARG A 586 -9.60 8.77 -3.48
C ARG A 586 -9.81 9.00 -1.99
N ASN A 587 -9.79 7.95 -1.18
CA ASN A 587 -9.80 8.05 0.27
C ASN A 587 -8.53 8.72 0.79
N ALA A 588 -7.35 8.39 0.27
CA ALA A 588 -6.09 9.04 0.62
C ALA A 588 -6.12 10.56 0.37
N ILE A 589 -6.64 10.99 -0.79
CA ILE A 589 -6.78 12.41 -1.15
C ILE A 589 -7.70 13.14 -0.15
N ARG A 590 -8.85 12.54 0.20
CA ARG A 590 -9.79 13.16 1.16
C ARG A 590 -9.23 13.19 2.58
N LEU A 591 -8.54 12.12 2.99
CA LEU A 591 -7.98 12.01 4.32
C LEU A 591 -6.92 13.08 4.58
N THR A 592 -6.02 13.26 3.61
CA THR A 592 -4.98 14.31 3.65
C THR A 592 -5.59 15.71 3.60
N GLU A 593 -6.67 15.92 2.83
CA GLU A 593 -7.43 17.17 2.84
C GLU A 593 -8.01 17.50 4.22
N GLU A 594 -8.65 16.52 4.88
CA GLU A 594 -9.26 16.69 6.19
C GLU A 594 -8.23 17.13 7.24
N TRP A 595 -7.08 16.46 7.30
CA TRP A 595 -6.00 16.82 8.22
C TRP A 595 -5.42 18.20 7.93
N ARG A 596 -5.09 18.48 6.66
CA ARG A 596 -4.57 19.79 6.24
C ARG A 596 -5.53 20.92 6.63
N ARG A 597 -6.83 20.72 6.42
CA ARG A 597 -7.86 21.71 6.79
C ARG A 597 -7.84 22.01 8.29
N ILE A 598 -7.70 20.98 9.14
CA ILE A 598 -7.62 21.15 10.60
C ILE A 598 -6.36 21.96 10.97
N PHE A 599 -5.20 21.63 10.40
CA PHE A 599 -3.96 22.38 10.70
C PHE A 599 -4.01 23.84 10.25
N ILE A 600 -4.59 24.10 9.07
CA ILE A 600 -4.81 25.48 8.60
C ILE A 600 -5.75 26.25 9.55
N GLN A 601 -6.84 25.62 9.99
CA GLN A 601 -7.77 26.25 10.95
C GLN A 601 -7.07 26.58 12.28
N ASN A 602 -6.27 25.66 12.80
CA ASN A 602 -5.51 25.88 14.04
C ASN A 602 -4.46 26.98 13.89
N ALA A 603 -3.73 27.02 12.77
CA ALA A 603 -2.75 28.07 12.50
C ALA A 603 -3.41 29.46 12.43
N ASN A 604 -4.58 29.55 11.78
CA ASN A 604 -5.37 30.79 11.73
C ASN A 604 -5.81 31.23 13.14
N ALA A 605 -6.34 30.31 13.95
CA ALA A 605 -6.78 30.60 15.31
C ALA A 605 -5.62 31.09 16.20
N LYS A 606 -4.45 30.44 16.12
CA LYS A 606 -3.25 30.87 16.85
C LYS A 606 -2.80 32.27 16.45
N TYR A 607 -2.83 32.59 15.15
CA TYR A 607 -2.53 33.95 14.69
C TYR A 607 -3.50 34.98 15.32
N GLU A 608 -4.80 34.70 15.34
CA GLU A 608 -5.80 35.59 15.96
C GLU A 608 -5.56 35.80 17.46
N THR A 609 -5.10 34.77 18.19
CA THR A 609 -4.76 34.92 19.61
C THR A 609 -3.50 35.76 19.82
N ARG A 610 -2.49 35.62 18.96
CA ARG A 610 -1.22 36.38 19.02
C ARG A 610 -1.39 37.88 18.73
N VAL A 611 -2.39 38.26 17.94
CA VAL A 611 -2.66 39.68 17.61
C VAL A 611 -3.47 40.38 18.71
N LYS A 612 -4.15 39.62 19.58
CA LYS A 612 -4.96 40.15 20.69
C LYS A 612 -4.17 40.40 21.99
N HIS A 613 -2.96 39.87 22.07
CA HIS A 613 -2.01 40.06 23.18
C HIS A 613 -0.80 40.83 22.67
#